data_AF-A0A961FS40-F1
#
_entry.id   AF-A0A961FS40-F1
#
_cell.length_a   1.000
_cell.length_b   1.000
_cell.length_c   1.000
_cell.angle_alpha   90.00
_cell.angle_beta   90.00
_cell.angle_gamma   90.00
#
_symmetry.space_group_name_H-M   'P 1'
#
loop_
_entity.id
_entity.type
_entity.pdbx_description
1 polymer ?
#
loop_
_entity_poly.entity_id
_entity_poly.type
_entity_poly.pdbx_seq_one_letter_code
_entity_poly.pdbx_strand_id
1 'polypeptide(L)' 'MPRLFEVQAQADQLSPEEKAGLVSHLLASFTEAPLGPDDEELARRIEEMDSGEVKGLTHEEFLKAVGRG' A
#
# COMPACT_ATOMS: atom_id res chain seq x y z
N MET A 1 -19.32 -2.96 13.42
CA MET A 1 -18.03 -2.74 12.73
C MET A 1 -18.31 -1.91 11.49
N PRO A 2 -17.79 -0.69 11.37
CA PRO A 2 -17.90 0.10 10.14
C PRO A 2 -17.18 -0.62 8.99
N ARG A 3 -17.64 -0.43 7.75
CA ARG A 3 -16.98 -0.94 6.55
C ARG A 3 -15.76 -0.09 6.22
N LEU A 4 -14.75 -0.65 5.56
CA LEU A 4 -13.50 0.07 5.24
C LEU A 4 -13.75 1.41 4.52
N PHE A 5 -14.66 1.45 3.56
CA PHE A 5 -14.96 2.69 2.83
C PHE A 5 -15.60 3.77 3.73
N GLU A 6 -16.33 3.38 4.78
CA GLU A 6 -16.93 4.32 5.73
C GLU A 6 -15.86 4.94 6.63
N VAL A 7 -14.83 4.16 6.98
CA VAL A 7 -13.65 4.64 7.72
C VAL A 7 -12.82 5.59 6.83
N GLN A 8 -12.63 5.25 5.55
CA GLN A 8 -11.93 6.10 4.59
C GLN A 8 -12.64 7.46 4.41
N ALA A 9 -13.96 7.44 4.21
CA ALA A 9 -14.75 8.67 4.07
C ALA A 9 -14.70 9.56 5.33
N GLN A 10 -14.58 8.97 6.51
CA GLN A 10 -14.39 9.72 7.77
C GLN A 10 -12.97 10.29 7.87
N ALA A 11 -11.96 9.50 7.52
CA ALA A 11 -10.57 9.95 7.50
C ALA A 11 -10.37 11.10 6.52
N ASP A 12 -11.08 11.11 5.38
CA ASP A 12 -11.00 12.18 4.38
C ASP A 12 -11.45 13.54 4.91
N GLN A 13 -12.39 13.55 5.87
CA GLN A 13 -12.92 14.76 6.51
C GLN A 13 -11.99 15.37 7.57
N LEU A 14 -10.94 14.64 7.98
CA LEU A 14 -9.97 15.11 8.97
C LEU A 14 -9.07 16.22 8.40
N SER A 15 -8.69 17.14 9.28
CA SER A 15 -7.63 18.12 8.98
C SER A 15 -6.28 17.43 8.77
N PRO A 16 -5.29 18.10 8.14
CA PRO A 16 -3.95 17.54 7.96
C PRO A 16 -3.28 17.11 9.28
N GLU A 17 -3.47 17.86 10.36
CA GLU A 17 -2.91 17.55 11.68
C GLU A 17 -3.56 16.29 12.29
N GLU A 18 -4.87 16.19 12.21
CA GLU A 18 -5.61 15.00 12.66
C GLU A 18 -5.26 13.76 11.82
N LYS A 19 -5.07 13.92 10.51
CA LYS A 19 -4.57 12.84 9.64
C LYS A 19 -3.19 12.37 10.09
N ALA A 20 -2.28 13.27 10.42
CA ALA A 20 -0.94 12.92 10.92
C ALA A 20 -1.02 12.17 12.27
N GLY A 21 -1.89 12.60 13.18
CA GLY A 21 -2.16 11.91 14.44
C GLY A 21 -2.74 10.50 14.22
N LEU A 22 -3.72 10.36 13.34
CA LEU A 22 -4.34 9.08 12.98
C LEU A 22 -3.32 8.11 12.37
N VAL A 23 -2.48 8.58 11.43
CA VAL A 23 -1.41 7.77 10.83
C VAL A 23 -0.44 7.28 11.90
N SER A 24 -0.03 8.17 12.81
CA SER A 24 0.89 7.80 13.90
C SER A 24 0.29 6.74 14.83
N HIS A 25 -0.99 6.89 15.19
CA HIS A 25 -1.72 5.90 15.99
C HIS A 25 -1.82 4.54 15.29
N LEU A 26 -2.19 4.52 14.01
CA LEU A 26 -2.30 3.30 13.22
C LEU A 26 -0.95 2.59 13.09
N LEU A 27 0.12 3.31 12.74
CA LEU A 27 1.47 2.75 12.66
C LEU A 27 1.94 2.18 14.00
N ALA A 28 1.63 2.84 15.12
CA ALA A 28 1.98 2.36 16.46
C ALA A 28 1.19 1.09 16.87
N SER A 29 0.03 0.83 16.26
CA SER A 29 -0.79 -0.35 16.53
C SER A 29 -0.39 -1.59 15.74
N PHE A 30 0.48 -1.45 14.74
CA PHE A 30 0.95 -2.58 13.95
C PHE A 30 1.96 -3.36 14.80
N THR A 31 1.72 -4.66 14.97
CA THR A 31 2.58 -5.56 15.76
C THR A 31 3.95 -5.75 15.13
N GLU A 32 4.03 -5.54 13.82
CA GLU A 32 5.27 -5.54 13.04
C GLU A 32 5.26 -4.31 12.16
N ALA A 33 6.40 -3.62 12.05
CA ALA A 33 6.53 -2.59 11.03
C ALA A 33 6.29 -3.27 9.66
N PRO A 34 5.59 -2.61 8.72
CA PRO A 34 5.53 -3.12 7.35
C PRO A 34 6.92 -2.97 6.73
N LEU A 35 7.81 -3.92 7.01
CA LEU A 35 9.24 -3.87 6.65
C LEU A 35 9.49 -4.18 5.16
N GLY A 36 8.44 -4.23 4.35
CA GLY A 36 8.54 -4.68 2.97
C GLY A 36 8.73 -6.19 2.89
N PRO A 37 9.02 -6.71 1.70
CA PRO A 37 9.31 -8.13 1.48
C PRO A 37 10.63 -8.53 2.16
N ASP A 38 10.69 -9.76 2.67
CA ASP A 38 11.94 -10.37 3.11
C ASP A 38 12.81 -10.82 1.91
N ASP A 39 14.03 -11.29 2.19
CA ASP A 39 14.98 -11.71 1.15
C ASP A 39 14.47 -12.91 0.33
N GLU A 40 13.68 -13.81 0.94
CA GLU A 40 13.12 -14.98 0.27
C GLU A 40 12.00 -14.57 -0.69
N GLU A 41 11.09 -13.71 -0.24
CA GLU A 41 10.04 -13.09 -1.05
C GLU A 41 10.67 -12.30 -2.21
N LEU A 42 11.74 -11.54 -1.95
CA LEU A 42 12.45 -10.79 -2.99
C LEU A 42 13.05 -11.71 -4.05
N ALA A 43 13.75 -12.77 -3.64
CA ALA A 43 14.34 -13.74 -4.56
C ALA A 43 13.26 -14.40 -5.44
N ARG A 44 12.13 -14.79 -4.83
CA ARG A 44 11.01 -15.39 -5.55
C ARG A 44 10.39 -14.44 -6.57
N ARG A 45 10.19 -13.17 -6.19
CA ARG A 45 9.63 -12.13 -7.08
C ARG A 45 10.53 -11.87 -8.30
N ILE A 46 11.85 -11.93 -8.13
CA ILE A 46 12.80 -11.80 -9.23
C ILE A 46 12.64 -12.97 -10.21
N GLU A 47 12.57 -14.20 -9.71
CA GLU A 47 12.38 -15.39 -10.56
C GLU A 47 11.03 -15.36 -11.30
N GLU A 48 9.95 -14.96 -10.61
CA GLU A 48 8.62 -14.78 -11.21
C GLU A 48 8.64 -13.73 -12.35
N MET A 49 9.39 -12.63 -12.19
CA MET A 49 9.54 -11.62 -13.23
C MET A 49 10.39 -12.11 -14.40
N ASP A 50 11.49 -12.81 -14.14
CA ASP A 50 12.41 -13.31 -15.16
C ASP A 50 11.82 -14.49 -15.96
N SER A 51 10.99 -15.31 -15.32
CA SER A 51 10.28 -16.43 -15.96
C SER A 51 9.28 -15.99 -17.03
N GLY A 52 8.82 -14.73 -16.98
CA GLY A 52 7.75 -14.21 -17.82
C GLY A 52 6.34 -14.65 -17.40
N GLU A 53 6.19 -15.37 -16.28
CA GLU A 53 4.89 -15.70 -15.70
C GLU A 53 4.16 -14.44 -15.21
N VAL A 54 4.91 -13.46 -14.69
CA VAL A 54 4.38 -12.18 -14.24
C VAL A 54 4.54 -11.13 -15.33
N LYS A 55 3.41 -10.63 -15.85
CA LYS A 55 3.40 -9.48 -16.76
C LYS A 55 3.58 -8.18 -15.97
N GLY A 56 4.72 -7.52 -16.15
CA GLY A 56 4.94 -6.18 -15.62
C GLY A 56 3.95 -5.15 -16.18
N LEU A 57 3.71 -4.09 -15.41
CA LEU A 57 2.94 -2.93 -15.88
C LEU A 57 3.84 -2.03 -16.73
N THR A 58 3.29 -1.51 -17.83
CA THR A 58 3.87 -0.35 -18.49
C THR A 58 3.79 0.87 -17.56
N HIS A 59 4.61 1.88 -17.83
CA HIS A 59 4.59 3.12 -17.06
C HIS A 59 3.19 3.79 -17.05
N GLU A 60 2.46 3.73 -18.16
CA GLU A 60 1.10 4.27 -18.26
C GLU A 60 0.09 3.47 -17.42
N GLU A 61 0.15 2.14 -17.48
CA GLU A 61 -0.69 1.27 -16.65
C GLU A 61 -0.41 1.47 -15.15
N PHE A 62 0.86 1.69 -14.79
CA PHE A 62 1.25 2.02 -13.42
C PHE A 62 0.62 3.35 -12.97
N LEU A 63 0.75 4.42 -13.76
CA LEU A 63 0.18 5.73 -13.41
C LEU A 63 -1.34 5.66 -13.24
N LYS A 64 -2.03 4.93 -14.12
CA LYS A 64 -3.47 4.70 -14.01
C LYS A 64 -3.84 3.94 -12.73
N ALA A 65 -3.08 2.91 -12.38
CA ALA A 65 -3.32 2.11 -11.17
C ALA A 65 -3.16 2.92 -9.88
N VAL A 66 -2.25 3.90 -9.85
CA VAL A 66 -2.02 4.77 -8.69
C VAL A 66 -2.83 6.08 -8.73
N GLY A 67 -3.80 6.20 -9.65
CA GLY A 67 -4.68 7.36 -9.76
C GLY A 67 -3.98 8.63 -10.27
N ARG A 68 -2.91 8.48 -11.05
CA ARG A 68 -2.08 9.56 -11.62
C ARG A 68 -2.04 9.57 -13.15
N GLY A 69 -2.91 8.77 -13.79
CA GLY A 69 -3.04 8.62 -15.24
C GLY A 69 -4.23 9.37 -15.82
#